data_AF-A0A7X8EKR9-F1
#
_entry.id   AF-A0A7X8EKR9-F1
#
_cell.length_a   1.000
_cell.length_b   1.000
_cell.length_c   1.000
_cell.angle_alpha   90.00
_cell.angle_beta   90.00
_cell.angle_gamma   90.00
#
_symmetry.space_group_name_H-M   'P 1'
#
loop_
_entity.id
_entity.type
_entity.pdbx_description
1 polymer ?
#
loop_
_entity_poly.entity_id
_entity_poly.type
_entity_poly.pdbx_seq_one_letter_code
_entity_poly.pdbx_strand_id
1 'polypeptide(L)' 'MRAAVIGGGPGGYVAAIRAAQLGGEVTLVNKGPLGGVCLNVG' A
#
# COMPACT_ATOMS: atom_id res chain seq x y z
N MET A 1 8.50 -12.99 6.81
CA MET A 1 7.15 -12.42 7.01
C MET A 1 6.50 -12.24 5.65
N ARG A 2 5.24 -12.66 5.48
CA ARG A 2 4.46 -12.43 4.24
C ARG A 2 3.23 -11.59 4.56
N ALA A 3 2.98 -10.55 3.78
CA ALA A 3 1.84 -9.65 4.00
C ALA A 3 1.17 -9.29 2.67
N ALA A 4 -0.17 -9.25 2.68
CA ALA A 4 -0.96 -8.69 1.60
C ALA A 4 -1.63 -7.40 2.11
N VAL A 5 -1.50 -6.31 1.34
CA VAL A 5 -2.13 -5.02 1.63
C VAL A 5 -3.19 -4.74 0.57
N ILE A 6 -4.43 -4.55 1.01
CA ILE A 6 -5.55 -4.25 0.12
C ILE A 6 -5.91 -2.77 0.24
N GLY A 7 -5.74 -2.04 -0.86
CA GLY A 7 -5.94 -0.59 -0.96
C GLY A 7 -4.62 0.18 -1.00
N GLY A 8 -4.38 0.90 -2.09
CA GLY A 8 -3.17 1.70 -2.34
C GLY A 8 -3.29 3.16 -1.93
N GLY A 9 -4.09 3.49 -0.91
CA GLY A 9 -4.15 4.83 -0.32
C GLY A 9 -2.89 5.18 0.50
N PRO A 10 -2.78 6.38 1.07
CA PRO A 10 -1.60 6.85 1.81
C PRO A 10 -1.16 5.88 2.91
N GLY A 11 -2.09 5.36 3.71
CA GLY A 11 -1.76 4.37 4.73
C GLY A 11 -1.34 3.02 4.12
N GLY A 12 -2.01 2.59 3.05
CA GLY A 12 -1.81 1.28 2.45
C GLY A 12 -0.46 1.14 1.74
N TYR A 13 -0.13 2.05 0.82
CA TYR A 13 1.16 1.96 0.12
C TYR A 13 2.34 2.22 1.06
N VAL A 14 2.20 3.11 2.06
CA VAL A 14 3.25 3.34 3.06
C VAL A 14 3.47 2.10 3.93
N ALA A 15 2.39 1.45 4.39
CA ALA A 15 2.50 0.21 5.17
C ALA A 15 3.16 -0.90 4.34
N ALA A 16 2.79 -1.04 3.07
CA ALA A 16 3.39 -2.02 2.17
C ALA A 16 4.89 -1.78 1.96
N ILE A 17 5.28 -0.54 1.68
CA ILE A 17 6.69 -0.13 1.53
C ILE A 17 7.45 -0.41 2.82
N ARG A 18 6.90 -0.03 3.98
CA ARG A 18 7.58 -0.21 5.25
C ARG A 18 7.76 -1.69 5.61
N ALA A 19 6.75 -2.51 5.36
CA ALA A 19 6.83 -3.95 5.56
C ALA A 19 7.88 -4.59 4.64
N ALA A 20 8.00 -4.12 3.38
CA ALA A 20 9.03 -4.58 2.46
C ALA A 20 10.46 -4.17 2.92
N GLN A 21 10.63 -2.93 3.39
CA GLN A 21 11.91 -2.45 3.94
C GLN A 21 12.40 -3.26 5.15
N LEU A 22 11.48 -3.84 5.93
CA LEU A 22 11.78 -4.71 7.06
C LEU A 22 12.07 -6.16 6.65
N GLY A 23 12.21 -6.44 5.35
CA GLY A 23 12.48 -7.78 4.82
C GLY A 23 11.23 -8.65 4.63
N GLY A 24 10.05 -8.05 4.66
CA GLY A 24 8.80 -8.74 4.35
C GLY A 24 8.62 -8.92 2.83
N GLU A 25 8.07 -10.07 2.44
CA GLU A 25 7.55 -10.26 1.08
C GLU A 25 6.10 -9.73 1.06
N VAL A 26 5.87 -8.66 0.31
CA VAL A 26 4.61 -7.89 0.36
C VAL A 26 3.94 -7.85 -1.00
N THR A 27 2.65 -8.16 -1.04
CA THR A 27 1.80 -7.92 -2.21
C THR A 27 0.84 -6.77 -1.90
N LEU A 28 0.87 -5.70 -2.70
CA LEU A 28 -0.12 -4.61 -2.62
C LEU A 28 -1.12 -4.75 -3.75
N VAL A 29 -2.40 -4.84 -3.41
CA VAL A 29 -3.51 -4.92 -4.36
C VAL A 29 -4.30 -3.62 -4.29
N ASN A 30 -4.39 -2.90 -5.41
CA ASN A 30 -5.15 -1.67 -5.50
C ASN A 30 -6.10 -1.70 -6.70
N LYS A 31 -7.25 -1.04 -6.55
CA LYS A 31 -8.17 -0.76 -7.65
C LYS A 31 -8.21 0.75 -7.88
N GLY A 32 -7.97 1.18 -9.12
CA GLY A 32 -7.93 2.59 -9.48
C GLY A 32 -6.55 3.25 -9.25
N PRO A 33 -6.48 4.60 -9.26
CA PRO A 33 -5.24 5.33 -9.04
C PRO A 33 -4.60 5.03 -7.67
N LEU A 34 -3.26 4.98 -7.64
CA LEU A 34 -2.52 4.93 -6.38
C LEU A 34 -2.66 6.25 -5.62
N GLY A 35 -2.50 6.20 -4.31
CA GLY A 35 -2.67 7.32 -3.40
C GLY A 35 -4.11 7.54 -2.91
N GLY A 36 -5.09 6.78 -3.42
CA GLY A 36 -6.46 6.76 -2.91
C GLY A 36 -7.13 8.12 -2.89
N VAL A 37 -8.04 8.34 -1.94
CA VAL A 37 -8.77 9.61 -1.79
C VAL A 37 -7.79 10.77 -1.58
N CYS A 38 -6.91 10.66 -0.58
CA CYS A 38 -5.90 11.66 -0.20
C CYS A 38 -5.16 12.30 -1.36
N LEU A 39 -4.64 11.49 -2.29
CA LEU A 39 -3.82 12.00 -3.39
C LEU A 39 -4.65 12.48 -4.58
N ASN A 40 -5.84 11.89 -4.79
CA ASN A 40 -6.55 12.06 -6.06
C ASN A 40 -7.76 12.99 -5.97
N VAL A 41 -8.47 13.02 -4.84
CA VAL A 41 -9.77 13.72 -4.73
C VAL A 41 -10.05 14.37 -3.36
N GLY A 42 -9.07 14.45 -2.46
CA GLY A 42 -9.20 15.16 -1.17
C GLY A 42 -9.16 14.22 0.02
#